data_AF-A0A5C9D0G1-F1
#
_entry.id   AF-A0A5C9D0G1-F1
#
_cell.length_a   1.000
_cell.length_b   1.000
_cell.length_c   1.000
_cell.angle_alpha   90.00
_cell.angle_beta   90.00
_cell.angle_gamma   90.00
#
_symmetry.space_group_name_H-M   'P 1'
#
loop_
_entity.id
_entity.type
_entity.pdbx_description
1 polymer ?
#
loop_
_entity_poly.entity_id
_entity_poly.type
_entity_poly.pdbx_seq_one_letter_code
_entity_poly.pdbx_strand_id
1 'polypeptide(L)'
;MSVKKIKVFLVLLAVLAVAAFSSCQQVKESAKLETPAPAVITAMKPGVYKQTAKGMYDGLVVEVTLSEKKIEKVAVVEHKETPGIAAGAIETLPGKIVAAQSLSVDLVSGATMTSKGILAAVAQAISAAGGKAEEFKKPGADSTASAAASATSAASAAVDNAALPKKWDMEYDVVVVGGGFAGLSAAHSAATNGAKTVLVEKMPFVGGNSQINGGVYAAYTSKLAADFQKKLNLVPDTADAHIADTMKGGDYMSDIKLVRNMVYGSPFYLNMLLDNGLKVRESLTRPRW
;
A
#
# COMPACT_ATOMS: atom_id res chain seq x y z
N MET A 1 -44.30 -30.52 40.65
CA MET A 1 -44.08 -29.24 41.36
C MET A 1 -45.39 -28.46 41.38
N SER A 2 -45.87 -28.06 42.56
CA SER A 2 -47.22 -27.49 42.73
C SER A 2 -47.38 -26.14 42.02
N VAL A 3 -48.54 -25.93 41.38
CA VAL A 3 -48.94 -24.74 40.57
C VAL A 3 -48.74 -23.41 41.32
N LYS A 4 -48.73 -23.42 42.67
CA LYS A 4 -48.40 -22.25 43.49
C LYS A 4 -46.94 -21.79 43.37
N LYS A 5 -45.98 -22.69 43.12
CA LYS A 5 -44.55 -22.34 42.98
C LYS A 5 -44.20 -21.74 41.62
N ILE A 6 -44.99 -22.00 40.58
CA ILE A 6 -44.82 -21.44 39.23
C ILE A 6 -45.33 -19.99 39.16
N LYS A 7 -46.42 -19.66 39.88
CA LYS A 7 -46.95 -18.29 39.95
C LYS A 7 -46.04 -17.33 40.72
N VAL A 8 -45.35 -17.79 41.76
CA VAL A 8 -44.39 -16.97 42.52
C VAL A 8 -43.13 -16.68 41.70
N PHE A 9 -42.69 -17.62 40.85
CA PHE A 9 -41.52 -17.44 39.98
C PHE A 9 -41.81 -16.50 38.80
N LEU A 10 -43.03 -16.52 38.25
CA LEU A 10 -43.45 -15.61 37.18
C LEU A 10 -43.67 -14.16 37.65
N VAL A 11 -44.09 -13.96 38.91
CA VAL A 11 -44.22 -12.61 39.48
C VAL A 11 -42.85 -12.00 39.84
N LEU A 12 -41.86 -12.82 40.24
CA LEU A 12 -40.51 -12.33 40.51
C LEU A 12 -39.74 -11.95 39.23
N LEU A 13 -40.03 -12.60 38.09
CA LEU A 13 -39.42 -12.29 36.80
C LEU A 13 -40.01 -11.02 36.15
N ALA A 14 -41.27 -10.68 36.46
CA ALA A 14 -41.93 -9.47 35.95
C ALA A 14 -41.54 -8.19 36.72
N VAL A 15 -41.11 -8.30 37.99
CA VAL A 15 -40.65 -7.15 38.79
C VAL A 15 -39.20 -6.74 38.44
N LEU A 16 -38.39 -7.66 37.89
CA LEU A 16 -37.04 -7.31 37.40
C LEU A 16 -37.02 -6.65 36.02
N ALA A 17 -38.14 -6.65 35.28
CA ALA A 17 -38.22 -6.13 33.91
C ALA A 17 -38.73 -4.67 33.80
N VAL A 18 -39.06 -4.00 34.91
CA VAL A 18 -39.64 -2.64 34.90
C VAL A 18 -38.71 -1.57 35.48
N ALA A 19 -37.48 -1.92 35.88
CA ALA A 19 -36.50 -1.00 36.49
C ALA A 19 -35.37 -0.53 35.54
N ALA A 20 -35.63 -0.38 34.23
CA ALA A 20 -34.61 0.11 33.28
C ALA A 20 -35.11 1.13 32.25
N PHE A 21 -36.30 1.72 32.45
CA PHE A 21 -36.74 2.88 31.68
C PHE A 21 -37.13 4.00 32.64
N SER A 22 -36.30 5.05 32.63
CA SER A 22 -36.59 6.45 32.95
C SER A 22 -35.59 7.04 33.97
N SER A 23 -34.47 7.55 33.44
CA SER A 23 -33.78 8.69 34.03
C SER A 23 -33.57 9.72 32.93
N CYS A 24 -34.37 10.78 33.01
CA CYS A 24 -34.32 11.96 32.16
C CYS A 24 -32.96 12.66 32.19
N GLN A 25 -32.60 13.16 31.00
CA GLN A 25 -31.94 14.46 30.73
C GLN A 25 -30.87 14.94 31.72
N GLN A 26 -29.63 15.00 31.22
CA GLN A 26 -28.82 16.22 31.36
C GLN A 26 -28.11 16.57 30.04
N VAL A 27 -28.47 17.78 29.58
CA VAL A 27 -27.66 18.77 28.87
C VAL A 27 -27.01 18.36 27.54
N LYS A 28 -27.65 18.83 26.46
CA LYS A 28 -26.99 19.24 25.23
C LYS A 28 -25.96 20.32 25.57
N GLU A 29 -24.69 19.98 25.52
CA GLU A 29 -23.64 20.96 25.31
C GLU A 29 -22.92 20.58 24.02
N SER A 30 -23.17 21.38 22.99
CA SER A 30 -22.42 21.38 21.74
C SER A 30 -20.94 21.60 22.07
N ALA A 31 -20.15 20.54 22.00
CA ALA A 31 -18.69 20.62 22.04
C ALA A 31 -18.24 21.49 20.85
N LYS A 32 -17.93 22.74 21.20
CA LYS A 32 -17.21 23.69 20.37
C LYS A 32 -15.94 22.98 19.88
N LEU A 33 -15.64 23.05 18.58
CA LEU A 33 -14.33 22.71 18.06
C LEU A 33 -13.30 23.59 18.79
N GLU A 34 -12.68 23.05 19.82
CA GLU A 34 -11.50 23.66 20.43
C GLU A 34 -10.36 23.51 19.43
N THR A 35 -9.88 24.65 18.95
CA THR A 35 -8.61 24.77 18.24
C THR A 35 -7.53 24.09 19.08
N PRO A 36 -6.78 23.11 18.57
CA PRO A 36 -5.75 22.47 19.37
C PRO A 36 -4.74 23.52 19.82
N ALA A 37 -4.44 23.52 21.13
CA ALA A 37 -3.44 24.39 21.74
C ALA A 37 -2.12 24.31 20.94
N PRO A 38 -1.42 25.44 20.72
CA PRO A 38 -0.19 25.44 19.93
C PRO A 38 0.82 24.48 20.57
N ALA A 39 1.26 23.49 19.79
CA ALA A 39 2.33 22.59 20.20
C ALA A 39 3.51 23.44 20.70
N VAL A 40 3.95 23.19 21.93
CA VAL A 40 5.11 23.88 22.50
C VAL A 40 6.34 23.32 21.81
N ILE A 41 6.75 23.97 20.70
CA ILE A 41 7.95 23.62 19.96
C ILE A 41 9.17 24.19 20.68
N THR A 42 10.13 23.32 21.01
CA THR A 42 11.46 23.67 21.49
C THR A 42 12.13 24.57 20.47
N ALA A 43 12.62 25.72 20.91
CA ALA A 43 13.24 26.69 20.02
C ALA A 43 14.46 26.07 19.30
N MET A 44 14.43 26.09 17.97
CA MET A 44 15.50 25.64 17.09
C MET A 44 16.44 26.81 16.78
N LYS A 45 17.71 26.54 16.50
CA LYS A 45 18.63 27.52 15.93
C LYS A 45 18.19 27.84 14.49
N PRO A 46 17.83 29.09 14.15
CA PRO A 46 17.47 29.44 12.79
C PRO A 46 18.63 29.24 11.84
N GLY A 47 18.35 28.73 10.64
CA GLY A 47 19.38 28.51 9.63
C GLY A 47 18.99 27.54 8.53
N VAL A 48 19.92 27.36 7.60
CA VAL A 48 19.81 26.40 6.50
C VAL A 48 20.63 25.17 6.85
N TYR A 49 19.96 24.02 6.90
CA TYR A 49 20.55 22.74 7.25
C TYR A 49 20.51 21.81 6.04
N LYS A 50 21.67 21.34 5.62
CA LYS A 50 21.78 20.31 4.58
C LYS A 50 21.99 18.96 5.25
N GLN A 51 21.11 18.01 4.95
CA GLN A 51 21.16 16.67 5.49
C GLN A 51 21.14 15.65 4.36
N THR A 52 21.94 14.60 4.53
CA THR A 52 21.98 13.48 3.61
C THR A 52 21.30 12.28 4.26
N ALA A 53 20.26 11.79 3.62
CA ALA A 53 19.53 10.61 4.04
C ALA A 53 19.57 9.52 2.96
N LYS A 54 19.12 8.33 3.36
CA LYS A 54 18.91 7.20 2.45
C LYS A 54 17.46 7.19 1.98
N GLY A 55 17.25 7.29 0.67
CA GLY A 55 15.95 7.12 0.02
C GLY A 55 15.79 5.70 -0.51
N MET A 56 15.46 5.54 -1.79
CA MET A 56 15.61 4.24 -2.47
C MET A 56 17.09 3.88 -2.62
N TYR A 57 17.91 4.90 -2.90
CA TYR A 57 19.37 4.78 -2.99
C TYR A 57 20.04 5.72 -1.99
N ASP A 58 21.34 5.55 -1.81
CA ASP A 58 22.15 6.43 -0.96
C ASP A 58 22.42 7.78 -1.69
N GLY A 59 22.53 8.87 -0.92
CA GLY A 59 22.86 10.20 -1.46
C GLY A 59 21.66 11.10 -1.74
N LEU A 60 20.56 10.97 -1.00
CA LEU A 60 19.46 11.93 -1.04
C LEU A 60 19.82 13.13 -0.14
N VAL A 61 20.13 14.26 -0.75
CA VAL A 61 20.50 15.50 -0.05
C VAL A 61 19.28 16.44 -0.01
N VAL A 62 18.85 16.77 1.20
CA VAL A 62 17.73 17.67 1.46
C VAL A 62 18.24 18.91 2.20
N GLU A 63 17.88 20.07 1.67
CA GLU A 63 18.09 21.36 2.30
C GLU A 63 16.81 21.79 3.02
N VAL A 64 16.95 22.14 4.30
CA VAL A 64 15.84 22.53 5.18
C VAL A 64 16.15 23.88 5.78
N THR A 65 15.26 24.86 5.58
CA THR A 65 15.32 26.17 6.21
C THR A 65 14.43 26.16 7.44
N LEU A 66 15.02 26.38 8.61
CA LEU A 66 14.36 26.39 9.91
C LEU A 66 14.41 27.80 10.52
N SER A 67 13.32 28.21 11.15
CA SER A 67 13.31 29.33 12.09
C SER A 67 13.21 28.81 13.52
N GLU A 68 13.05 29.69 14.51
CA GLU A 68 13.01 29.28 15.92
C GLU A 68 11.93 28.23 16.21
N LYS A 69 10.78 28.28 15.51
CA LYS A 69 9.64 27.39 15.81
C LYS A 69 8.94 26.83 14.58
N LYS A 70 9.50 27.01 13.37
CA LYS A 70 8.84 26.60 12.12
C LYS A 70 9.81 26.02 11.11
N ILE A 71 9.27 25.17 10.24
CA ILE A 71 9.92 24.69 9.02
C ILE A 71 9.52 25.64 7.90
N GLU A 72 10.42 26.49 7.42
CA GLU A 72 10.09 27.51 6.41
C GLU A 72 10.15 26.95 5.00
N LYS A 73 11.14 26.08 4.74
CA LYS A 73 11.37 25.51 3.42
C LYS A 73 12.00 24.14 3.54
N VAL A 74 11.59 23.24 2.66
CA VAL A 74 12.24 21.95 2.43
C VAL A 74 12.47 21.85 0.92
N ALA A 75 13.68 21.48 0.50
CA ALA A 75 14.01 21.28 -0.91
C ALA A 75 14.99 20.11 -1.05
N VAL A 76 14.72 19.22 -2.01
CA VAL A 76 15.69 18.18 -2.39
C VAL A 76 16.68 18.82 -3.38
N VAL A 77 17.96 18.84 -3.03
CA VAL A 77 19.02 19.49 -3.83
C VAL A 77 19.81 18.50 -4.67
N GLU A 78 19.97 17.25 -4.20
CA GLU A 78 20.67 16.20 -4.94
C GLU A 78 20.02 14.84 -4.63
N HIS A 79 19.87 13.98 -5.64
CA HIS A 79 19.34 12.64 -5.47
C HIS A 79 19.77 11.69 -6.61
N LYS A 80 19.77 10.39 -6.32
CA LYS A 80 19.98 9.31 -7.31
C LYS A 80 18.77 8.40 -7.47
N GLU A 81 17.60 8.89 -7.08
CA GLU A 81 16.33 8.15 -7.10
C GLU A 81 15.87 7.78 -8.52
N THR A 82 14.99 6.77 -8.61
CA THR A 82 14.49 6.27 -9.90
C THR A 82 13.69 7.35 -10.65
N PRO A 83 14.12 7.77 -11.87
CA PRO A 83 13.41 8.77 -12.66
C PRO A 83 11.95 8.36 -12.93
N GLY A 84 11.03 9.31 -12.85
CA GLY A 84 9.59 9.08 -13.07
C GLY A 84 8.84 8.45 -11.89
N ILE A 85 9.50 7.70 -11.00
CA ILE A 85 8.87 7.13 -9.79
C ILE A 85 8.98 8.09 -8.61
N ALA A 86 10.17 8.66 -8.38
CA ALA A 86 10.44 9.50 -7.22
C ALA A 86 9.98 10.96 -7.38
N ALA A 87 9.67 11.40 -8.60
CA ALA A 87 9.30 12.79 -8.90
C ALA A 87 8.14 13.28 -8.01
N GLY A 88 7.10 12.46 -7.83
CA GLY A 88 5.98 12.79 -6.95
C GLY A 88 6.40 13.04 -5.50
N ALA A 89 7.32 12.24 -4.95
CA ALA A 89 7.83 12.44 -3.60
C ALA A 89 8.72 13.70 -3.51
N ILE A 90 9.57 13.92 -4.50
CA ILE A 90 10.53 15.02 -4.52
C ILE A 90 9.82 16.38 -4.68
N GLU A 91 8.78 16.46 -5.51
CA GLU A 91 8.09 17.71 -5.81
C GLU A 91 7.00 18.04 -4.78
N THR A 92 6.23 17.05 -4.33
CA THR A 92 5.03 17.31 -3.52
C THR A 92 5.26 17.20 -2.01
N LEU A 93 6.14 16.29 -1.57
CA LEU A 93 6.30 16.02 -0.15
C LEU A 93 6.93 17.19 0.63
N PRO A 94 7.97 17.90 0.11
CA PRO A 94 8.51 19.06 0.79
C PRO A 94 7.46 20.15 1.05
N GLY A 95 6.59 20.42 0.08
CA GLY A 95 5.48 21.37 0.23
C GLY A 95 4.46 20.94 1.29
N LYS A 96 4.13 19.64 1.36
CA LYS A 96 3.23 19.09 2.38
C LYS A 96 3.81 19.23 3.79
N ILE A 97 5.12 18.99 3.97
CA ILE A 97 5.79 19.13 5.28
C ILE A 97 5.73 20.59 5.76
N VAL A 98 6.03 21.53 4.87
CA VAL A 98 5.96 22.98 5.19
C VAL A 98 4.52 23.41 5.47
N ALA A 99 3.55 22.97 4.67
CA ALA A 99 2.14 23.33 4.89
C ALA A 99 1.58 22.76 6.20
N ALA A 100 1.93 21.51 6.52
CA ALA A 100 1.44 20.84 7.72
C ALA A 100 2.23 21.23 8.99
N GLN A 101 3.42 21.83 8.86
CA GLN A 101 4.41 22.00 9.93
C GLN A 101 4.61 20.68 10.71
N SER A 102 4.63 19.55 9.99
CA SER A 102 4.65 18.23 10.61
C SER A 102 5.38 17.21 9.75
N LEU A 103 6.03 16.26 10.42
CA LEU A 103 6.62 15.06 9.82
C LEU A 103 5.57 13.93 9.64
N SER A 104 4.37 14.08 10.21
CA SER A 104 3.25 13.16 10.07
C SER A 104 2.43 13.46 8.81
N VAL A 105 3.11 13.45 7.65
CA VAL A 105 2.48 13.65 6.33
C VAL A 105 2.41 12.34 5.56
N ASP A 106 1.37 12.19 4.73
CA ASP A 106 1.20 10.99 3.91
C ASP A 106 2.37 10.79 2.95
N LEU A 107 2.93 9.57 2.98
CA LEU A 107 3.96 9.16 2.03
C LEU A 107 3.39 9.09 0.62
N VAL A 108 4.23 9.38 -0.38
CA VAL A 108 3.83 9.26 -1.78
C VAL A 108 3.86 7.79 -2.20
N SER A 109 2.71 7.28 -2.65
CA SER A 109 2.55 5.94 -3.17
C SER A 109 3.55 5.64 -4.30
N GLY A 110 4.20 4.47 -4.27
CA GLY A 110 5.25 4.09 -5.21
C GLY A 110 6.63 4.67 -4.89
N ALA A 111 6.71 5.72 -4.08
CA ALA A 111 7.96 6.37 -3.66
C ALA A 111 8.13 6.34 -2.13
N THR A 112 7.78 5.21 -1.50
CA THR A 112 7.80 5.04 -0.04
C THR A 112 9.19 5.28 0.55
N MET A 113 10.23 4.72 -0.07
CA MET A 113 11.61 4.82 0.43
C MET A 113 12.13 6.25 0.29
N THR A 114 11.90 6.89 -0.85
CA THR A 114 12.21 8.31 -1.07
C THR A 114 11.48 9.19 -0.08
N SER A 115 10.18 8.96 0.15
CA SER A 115 9.36 9.74 1.08
C SER A 115 9.89 9.63 2.51
N LYS A 116 10.24 8.41 2.96
CA LYS A 116 10.86 8.19 4.26
C LYS A 116 12.24 8.84 4.37
N GLY A 117 13.03 8.83 3.29
CA GLY A 117 14.33 9.50 3.22
C GLY A 117 14.20 11.02 3.40
N ILE A 118 13.24 11.66 2.73
CA ILE A 118 12.97 13.10 2.91
C ILE A 118 12.57 13.40 4.35
N LEU A 119 11.64 12.63 4.94
CA LEU A 119 11.23 12.80 6.34
C LEU A 119 12.39 12.61 7.32
N ALA A 120 13.26 11.63 7.07
CA ALA A 120 14.44 11.39 7.87
C ALA A 120 15.44 12.56 7.79
N ALA A 121 15.67 13.11 6.59
CA ALA A 121 16.55 14.26 6.42
C ALA A 121 16.00 15.52 7.13
N VAL A 122 14.69 15.74 7.09
CA VAL A 122 14.06 16.85 7.82
C VAL A 122 14.15 16.63 9.34
N ALA A 123 13.92 15.41 9.82
CA ALA A 123 14.10 15.08 11.23
C ALA A 123 15.54 15.33 11.70
N GLN A 124 16.54 14.92 10.91
CA GLN A 124 17.95 15.19 11.18
C GLN A 124 18.27 16.69 11.18
N ALA A 125 17.65 17.48 10.29
CA ALA A 125 17.83 18.93 10.27
C ALA A 125 17.29 19.58 11.54
N ILE A 126 16.11 19.17 12.00
CA ILE A 126 15.51 19.65 13.25
C ILE A 126 16.41 19.31 14.44
N SER A 127 16.90 18.07 14.52
CA SER A 127 17.83 17.65 15.58
C SER A 127 19.16 18.41 15.52
N ALA A 128 19.71 18.65 14.34
CA ALA A 128 20.93 19.45 14.16
C ALA A 128 20.73 20.93 14.55
N ALA A 129 19.51 21.45 14.43
CA ALA A 129 19.13 22.78 14.91
C ALA A 129 18.87 22.84 16.42
N GLY A 130 19.00 21.73 17.15
CA GLY A 130 18.73 21.66 18.59
C GLY A 130 17.25 21.49 18.94
N GLY A 131 16.37 21.30 17.95
CA GLY A 131 14.97 20.96 18.16
C GLY A 131 14.74 19.46 18.36
N LYS A 132 13.53 19.10 18.78
CA LYS A 132 13.12 17.70 18.89
C LYS A 132 12.19 17.36 17.74
N ALA A 133 12.63 16.45 16.85
CA ALA A 133 11.84 16.02 15.70
C ALA A 133 10.48 15.42 16.11
N GLU A 134 10.39 14.84 17.31
CA GLU A 134 9.14 14.30 17.88
C GLU A 134 8.08 15.38 18.12
N GLU A 135 8.47 16.63 18.37
CA GLU A 135 7.51 17.74 18.56
C GLU A 135 6.85 18.17 17.24
N PHE A 136 7.45 17.79 16.11
CA PHE A 136 6.88 17.96 14.77
C PHE A 136 6.07 16.74 14.32
N LYS A 137 5.93 15.70 15.16
CA LYS A 137 4.96 14.62 14.96
C LYS A 137 3.73 14.98 15.79
N LYS A 138 2.56 15.11 15.14
CA LYS A 138 1.31 15.37 15.89
C LYS A 138 1.08 14.23 16.91
N PRO A 139 0.50 14.50 18.09
CA PRO A 139 -0.01 13.43 18.95
C PRO A 139 -1.01 12.61 18.13
N GLY A 140 -0.67 11.34 17.88
CA GLY A 140 -1.35 10.47 16.91
C GLY A 140 -0.42 9.76 15.92
N ALA A 141 0.90 10.06 15.93
CA ALA A 141 1.90 9.32 15.19
C ALA A 141 2.97 8.76 16.14
N ASP A 142 2.73 7.55 16.66
CA ASP A 142 3.61 6.89 17.60
C ASP A 142 5.03 6.73 17.06
N SER A 143 5.98 7.29 17.81
CA SER A 143 7.39 6.94 17.75
C SER A 143 7.66 5.80 18.74
N THR A 144 8.12 4.65 18.26
CA THR A 144 9.22 3.93 18.90
C THR A 144 9.96 3.14 17.83
N ALA A 145 11.25 3.41 17.68
CA ALA A 145 12.18 2.55 16.97
C ALA A 145 12.94 1.72 18.00
N SER A 146 12.76 0.40 17.99
CA SER A 146 13.85 -0.57 18.18
C SER A 146 13.37 -2.00 17.89
N ALA A 147 14.29 -2.78 17.33
CA ALA A 147 14.31 -4.23 17.16
C ALA A 147 13.52 -4.85 15.99
N ALA A 148 14.31 -5.35 15.04
CA ALA A 148 13.93 -6.26 13.99
C ALA A 148 13.36 -7.57 14.54
N ALA A 149 12.08 -7.83 14.27
CA ALA A 149 11.47 -9.13 13.99
C ALA A 149 9.94 -8.93 13.90
N SER A 150 9.28 -9.62 12.97
CA SER A 150 7.81 -9.66 12.80
C SER A 150 7.17 -8.50 12.02
N ALA A 151 7.30 -8.55 10.69
CA ALA A 151 6.52 -7.75 9.74
C ALA A 151 5.11 -8.33 9.51
N THR A 152 4.33 -8.61 10.57
CA THR A 152 2.96 -9.15 10.42
C THR A 152 1.89 -8.52 11.32
N SER A 153 2.14 -7.42 12.04
CA SER A 153 1.11 -6.88 12.97
C SER A 153 0.84 -5.37 12.92
N ALA A 154 1.55 -4.57 12.12
CA ALA A 154 1.32 -3.11 12.07
C ALA A 154 0.29 -2.65 11.02
N ALA A 155 -0.29 -3.57 10.24
CA ALA A 155 -1.38 -3.27 9.32
C ALA A 155 -2.78 -3.51 9.92
N SER A 156 -2.88 -4.12 11.11
CA SER A 156 -4.19 -4.46 11.72
C SER A 156 -4.77 -3.36 12.61
N ALA A 157 -3.96 -2.44 13.14
CA ALA A 157 -4.44 -1.41 14.09
C ALA A 157 -5.24 -0.26 13.44
N ALA A 158 -5.18 -0.10 12.11
CA ALA A 158 -5.99 0.90 11.40
C ALA A 158 -7.34 0.35 10.91
N VAL A 159 -7.61 -0.94 11.15
CA VAL A 159 -8.92 -1.57 10.92
C VAL A 159 -9.51 -2.00 12.27
N ASP A 160 -9.25 -1.24 13.32
CA ASP A 160 -9.89 -1.44 14.63
C ASP A 160 -11.38 -1.13 14.50
N ASN A 161 -12.19 -2.18 14.30
CA ASN A 161 -13.62 -2.27 14.61
C ASN A 161 -14.47 -1.01 14.35
N ALA A 162 -14.19 -0.25 13.30
CA ALA A 162 -15.12 0.77 12.84
C ALA A 162 -16.38 0.02 12.40
N ALA A 163 -17.49 0.25 13.09
CA ALA A 163 -18.77 -0.35 12.74
C ALA A 163 -19.01 -0.11 11.24
N LEU A 164 -19.27 -1.19 10.49
CA LEU A 164 -19.52 -1.10 9.06
C LEU A 164 -20.58 -0.01 8.80
N PRO A 165 -20.37 0.85 7.80
CA PRO A 165 -21.31 1.93 7.53
C PRO A 165 -22.68 1.33 7.20
N LYS A 166 -23.74 1.95 7.72
CA LYS A 166 -25.13 1.52 7.46
C LYS A 166 -25.56 1.73 6.01
N LYS A 167 -24.81 2.56 5.27
CA LYS A 167 -25.05 2.89 3.87
C LYS A 167 -23.72 3.02 3.15
N TRP A 168 -23.61 2.41 1.98
CA TRP A 168 -22.46 2.54 1.10
C TRP A 168 -22.74 3.58 0.02
N ASP A 169 -21.71 4.34 -0.36
CA ASP A 169 -21.82 5.33 -1.45
C ASP A 169 -21.88 4.65 -2.83
N MET A 170 -21.23 3.48 -2.95
CA MET A 170 -21.16 2.71 -4.19
C MET A 170 -21.20 1.21 -3.89
N GLU A 171 -21.85 0.45 -4.77
CA GLU A 171 -21.97 -1.01 -4.70
C GLU A 171 -21.50 -1.63 -6.02
N TYR A 172 -20.73 -2.72 -5.93
CA TYR A 172 -20.08 -3.42 -7.04
C TYR A 172 -20.13 -4.93 -6.79
N ASP A 173 -20.17 -5.72 -7.86
CA ASP A 173 -20.11 -7.19 -7.78
C ASP A 173 -18.68 -7.66 -7.45
N VAL A 174 -17.69 -6.96 -7.99
CA VAL A 174 -16.27 -7.27 -7.80
C VAL A 174 -15.48 -5.99 -7.51
N VAL A 175 -14.75 -6.00 -6.40
CA VAL A 175 -13.78 -4.94 -6.04
C VAL A 175 -12.38 -5.52 -6.15
N VAL A 176 -11.57 -4.98 -7.07
CA VAL A 176 -10.18 -5.39 -7.28
C VAL A 176 -9.24 -4.39 -6.63
N VAL A 177 -8.35 -4.87 -5.76
CA VAL A 177 -7.37 -4.03 -5.06
C VAL A 177 -5.99 -4.21 -5.67
N GLY A 178 -5.46 -3.13 -6.25
CA GLY A 178 -4.15 -3.05 -6.89
C GLY A 178 -4.22 -3.12 -8.42
N GLY A 179 -3.58 -2.17 -9.08
CA GLY A 179 -3.52 -2.01 -10.54
C GLY A 179 -2.33 -2.69 -11.21
N GLY A 180 -1.74 -3.73 -10.64
CA GLY A 180 -0.69 -4.54 -11.29
C GLY A 180 -1.24 -5.49 -12.36
N PHE A 181 -0.38 -6.35 -12.96
CA PHE A 181 -0.84 -7.34 -13.94
C PHE A 181 -1.96 -8.24 -13.42
N ALA A 182 -1.85 -8.72 -12.18
CA ALA A 182 -2.87 -9.58 -11.58
C ALA A 182 -4.21 -8.85 -11.43
N GLY A 183 -4.20 -7.64 -10.87
CA GLY A 183 -5.43 -6.87 -10.66
C GLY A 183 -6.07 -6.39 -11.96
N LEU A 184 -5.28 -5.90 -12.93
CA LEU A 184 -5.80 -5.54 -14.25
C LEU A 184 -6.38 -6.75 -14.98
N SER A 185 -5.72 -7.92 -14.91
CA SER A 185 -6.25 -9.15 -15.53
C SER A 185 -7.53 -9.63 -14.84
N ALA A 186 -7.60 -9.54 -13.51
CA ALA A 186 -8.79 -9.89 -12.74
C ALA A 186 -9.96 -8.95 -13.05
N ALA A 187 -9.69 -7.63 -13.10
CA ALA A 187 -10.70 -6.63 -13.44
C ALA A 187 -11.19 -6.78 -14.88
N HIS A 188 -10.30 -7.04 -15.83
CA HIS A 188 -10.65 -7.33 -17.22
C HIS A 188 -11.53 -8.58 -17.32
N SER A 189 -11.13 -9.68 -16.68
CA SER A 189 -11.90 -10.94 -16.68
C SER A 189 -13.28 -10.75 -16.04
N ALA A 190 -13.37 -10.12 -14.87
CA ALA A 190 -14.65 -9.86 -14.21
C ALA A 190 -15.58 -8.98 -15.06
N ALA A 191 -15.06 -7.86 -15.59
CA ALA A 191 -15.85 -6.94 -16.41
C ALA A 191 -16.30 -7.57 -17.74
N THR A 192 -15.45 -8.35 -18.41
CA THR A 192 -15.79 -9.04 -19.67
C THR A 192 -16.81 -10.17 -19.48
N ASN A 193 -16.88 -10.73 -18.27
CA ASN A 193 -17.93 -11.69 -17.88
C ASN A 193 -19.20 -11.00 -17.31
N GLY A 194 -19.32 -9.67 -17.46
CA GLY A 194 -20.54 -8.91 -17.14
C GLY A 194 -20.66 -8.43 -15.69
N ALA A 195 -19.65 -8.63 -14.85
CA ALA A 195 -19.70 -8.15 -13.46
C ALA A 195 -19.47 -6.64 -13.38
N LYS A 196 -20.26 -5.94 -12.57
CA LYS A 196 -20.04 -4.53 -12.22
C LYS A 196 -18.77 -4.43 -11.37
N THR A 197 -17.67 -4.10 -12.02
CA THR A 197 -16.32 -4.19 -11.43
C THR A 197 -15.71 -2.81 -11.19
N VAL A 198 -15.06 -2.64 -10.04
CA VAL A 198 -14.20 -1.48 -9.75
C VAL A 198 -12.79 -1.96 -9.42
N LEU A 199 -11.78 -1.25 -9.92
CA LEU A 199 -10.39 -1.43 -9.54
C LEU A 199 -9.92 -0.20 -8.76
N VAL A 200 -9.28 -0.43 -7.62
CA VAL A 200 -8.68 0.62 -6.80
C VAL A 200 -7.17 0.48 -6.78
N GLU A 201 -6.46 1.57 -7.03
CA GLU A 201 -5.00 1.65 -6.99
C GLU A 201 -4.60 2.84 -6.10
N LYS A 202 -3.61 2.61 -5.24
CA LYS A 202 -3.12 3.61 -4.29
C LYS A 202 -2.16 4.60 -4.97
N MET A 203 -1.47 4.16 -6.01
CA MET A 203 -0.61 5.00 -6.85
C MET A 203 -1.43 5.87 -7.81
N PRO A 204 -0.91 7.04 -8.24
CA PRO A 204 -1.58 7.87 -9.24
C PRO A 204 -1.60 7.24 -10.65
N PHE A 205 -0.94 6.09 -10.83
CA PHE A 205 -0.91 5.30 -12.06
C PHE A 205 -1.03 3.81 -11.73
N VAL A 206 -1.62 3.04 -12.63
CA VAL A 206 -1.64 1.57 -12.56
C VAL A 206 -0.26 1.01 -12.92
N GLY A 207 0.00 -0.24 -12.54
CA GLY A 207 1.14 -1.01 -13.02
C GLY A 207 2.06 -1.54 -11.93
N GLY A 208 2.30 -0.80 -10.84
CA GLY A 208 3.14 -1.27 -9.74
C GLY A 208 4.50 -1.83 -10.20
N ASN A 209 4.95 -2.90 -9.56
CA ASN A 209 6.14 -3.64 -10.01
C ASN A 209 5.99 -4.27 -11.40
N SER A 210 4.76 -4.47 -11.88
CA SER A 210 4.52 -4.99 -13.22
C SER A 210 4.99 -4.03 -14.31
N GLN A 211 5.00 -2.71 -14.09
CA GLN A 211 5.51 -1.76 -15.10
C GLN A 211 7.03 -1.81 -15.29
N ILE A 212 7.77 -2.21 -14.26
CA ILE A 212 9.24 -2.27 -14.28
C ILE A 212 9.77 -3.68 -14.56
N ASN A 213 8.90 -4.62 -14.95
CA ASN A 213 9.32 -5.97 -15.29
C ASN A 213 10.21 -5.98 -16.55
N GLY A 214 11.15 -6.92 -16.64
CA GLY A 214 12.10 -7.03 -17.75
C GLY A 214 11.51 -7.43 -19.12
N GLY A 215 10.18 -7.55 -19.24
CA GLY A 215 9.45 -7.86 -20.46
C GLY A 215 9.33 -9.36 -20.76
N VAL A 216 9.61 -10.23 -19.80
CA VAL A 216 9.63 -11.70 -20.00
C VAL A 216 8.30 -12.30 -19.60
N TYR A 217 7.73 -13.11 -20.49
CA TYR A 217 6.55 -13.92 -20.22
C TYR A 217 6.87 -15.39 -20.51
N ALA A 218 6.69 -16.27 -19.54
CA ALA A 218 6.94 -17.70 -19.70
C ALA A 218 5.65 -18.43 -20.09
N ALA A 219 5.65 -19.07 -21.25
CA ALA A 219 4.57 -19.95 -21.70
C ALA A 219 5.15 -21.07 -22.56
N TYR A 220 4.67 -22.30 -22.35
CA TYR A 220 5.14 -23.47 -23.12
C TYR A 220 4.57 -23.50 -24.55
N THR A 221 3.51 -22.74 -24.80
CA THR A 221 2.91 -22.57 -26.13
C THR A 221 2.12 -21.26 -26.20
N SER A 222 1.73 -20.85 -27.40
CA SER A 222 0.87 -19.69 -27.69
C SER A 222 0.55 -19.63 -29.19
N LYS A 223 -0.25 -18.63 -29.61
CA LYS A 223 -0.44 -18.31 -31.03
C LYS A 223 0.87 -17.99 -31.77
N LEU A 224 1.91 -17.54 -31.06
CA LEU A 224 3.21 -17.18 -31.63
C LEU A 224 4.22 -18.34 -31.64
N ALA A 225 3.93 -19.43 -30.93
CA ALA A 225 4.92 -20.47 -30.64
C ALA A 225 5.47 -21.13 -31.91
N ALA A 226 4.60 -21.51 -32.85
CA ALA A 226 5.03 -22.15 -34.10
C ALA A 226 5.95 -21.26 -34.94
N ASP A 227 5.62 -19.97 -35.05
CA ASP A 227 6.43 -19.01 -35.82
C ASP A 227 7.78 -18.78 -35.16
N PHE A 228 7.81 -18.62 -33.83
CA PHE A 228 9.06 -18.43 -33.08
C PHE A 228 9.93 -19.69 -33.11
N GLN A 229 9.34 -20.88 -33.00
CA GLN A 229 10.04 -22.16 -33.12
C GLN A 229 10.73 -22.29 -34.48
N LYS A 230 10.03 -21.93 -35.56
CA LYS A 230 10.60 -21.97 -36.92
C LYS A 230 11.70 -20.91 -37.11
N LYS A 231 11.44 -19.65 -36.74
CA LYS A 231 12.38 -18.54 -36.93
C LYS A 231 13.67 -18.70 -36.12
N LEU A 232 13.56 -19.24 -34.91
CA LEU A 232 14.67 -19.32 -33.94
C LEU A 232 15.24 -20.75 -33.82
N ASN A 233 14.81 -21.69 -34.68
CA ASN A 233 15.21 -23.09 -34.67
C ASN A 233 15.07 -23.75 -33.29
N LEU A 234 13.88 -23.61 -32.69
CA LEU A 234 13.56 -24.15 -31.36
C LEU A 234 12.75 -25.43 -31.46
N VAL A 235 13.02 -26.34 -30.53
CA VAL A 235 12.20 -27.54 -30.33
C VAL A 235 10.89 -27.12 -29.66
N PRO A 236 9.72 -27.68 -30.06
CA PRO A 236 8.48 -27.45 -29.35
C PRO A 236 8.57 -27.80 -27.87
N ASP A 237 8.04 -26.93 -27.02
CA ASP A 237 8.02 -27.11 -25.57
C ASP A 237 6.74 -27.83 -25.12
N THR A 238 6.72 -28.33 -23.88
CA THR A 238 5.59 -29.08 -23.31
C THR A 238 5.22 -28.53 -21.93
N ALA A 239 3.95 -28.72 -21.55
CA ALA A 239 3.49 -28.34 -20.22
C ALA A 239 4.28 -29.08 -19.12
N ASP A 240 4.59 -30.37 -19.32
CA ASP A 240 5.33 -31.16 -18.33
C ASP A 240 6.78 -30.68 -18.14
N ALA A 241 7.47 -30.31 -19.23
CA ALA A 241 8.80 -29.73 -19.15
C ALA A 241 8.79 -28.39 -18.39
N HIS A 242 7.84 -27.51 -18.71
CA HIS A 242 7.68 -26.23 -18.01
C HIS A 242 7.32 -26.42 -16.53
N ILE A 243 6.46 -27.40 -16.19
CA ILE A 243 6.16 -27.75 -14.79
C ILE A 243 7.44 -28.22 -14.09
N ALA A 244 8.20 -29.12 -14.70
CA ALA A 244 9.43 -29.64 -14.12
C ALA A 244 10.46 -28.53 -13.86
N ASP A 245 10.65 -27.62 -14.82
CA ASP A 245 11.56 -26.47 -14.68
C ASP A 245 11.08 -25.50 -13.60
N THR A 246 9.78 -25.25 -13.51
CA THR A 246 9.20 -24.39 -12.45
C THR A 246 9.41 -25.00 -11.07
N MET A 247 9.14 -26.29 -10.92
CA MET A 247 9.35 -27.01 -9.66
C MET A 247 10.82 -27.00 -9.26
N LYS A 248 11.72 -27.27 -10.21
CA LYS A 248 13.17 -27.23 -9.96
C LYS A 248 13.65 -25.82 -9.60
N GLY A 249 13.16 -24.79 -10.29
CA GLY A 249 13.52 -23.39 -10.03
C GLY A 249 12.99 -22.86 -8.70
N GLY A 250 11.93 -23.46 -8.16
CA GLY A 250 11.42 -23.19 -6.82
C GLY A 250 11.93 -24.14 -5.74
N ASP A 251 13.08 -24.79 -5.95
CA ASP A 251 13.71 -25.75 -5.03
C ASP A 251 12.75 -26.87 -4.58
N TYR A 252 11.79 -27.24 -5.42
CA TYR A 252 10.71 -28.20 -5.16
C TYR A 252 9.81 -27.84 -3.96
N MET A 253 9.88 -26.60 -3.47
CA MET A 253 9.02 -26.09 -2.39
C MET A 253 7.68 -25.53 -2.88
N SER A 254 7.50 -25.45 -4.20
CA SER A 254 6.27 -24.93 -4.82
C SER A 254 5.09 -25.90 -4.66
N ASP A 255 3.88 -25.36 -4.46
CA ASP A 255 2.67 -26.18 -4.53
C ASP A 255 2.39 -26.60 -5.98
N ILE A 256 2.51 -27.90 -6.25
CA ILE A 256 2.34 -28.49 -7.57
C ILE A 256 0.97 -28.19 -8.21
N LYS A 257 -0.10 -28.02 -7.41
CA LYS A 257 -1.43 -27.68 -7.93
C LYS A 257 -1.45 -26.26 -8.48
N LEU A 258 -0.81 -25.33 -7.78
CA LEU A 258 -0.68 -23.94 -8.24
C LEU A 258 0.25 -23.82 -9.45
N VAL A 259 1.36 -24.57 -9.46
CA VAL A 259 2.27 -24.63 -10.60
C VAL A 259 1.55 -25.15 -11.85
N ARG A 260 0.77 -26.23 -11.72
CA ARG A 260 -0.04 -26.74 -12.85
C ARG A 260 -1.02 -25.70 -13.36
N ASN A 261 -1.77 -25.05 -12.47
CA ASN A 261 -2.70 -23.99 -12.87
C ASN A 261 -1.99 -22.84 -13.59
N MET A 262 -0.84 -22.41 -13.09
CA MET A 262 -0.02 -21.38 -13.74
C MET A 262 0.46 -21.81 -15.13
N VAL A 263 1.05 -23.01 -15.26
CA VAL A 263 1.58 -23.49 -16.55
C VAL A 263 0.47 -23.65 -17.58
N TYR A 264 -0.63 -24.31 -17.24
CA TYR A 264 -1.76 -24.50 -18.16
C TYR A 264 -2.50 -23.19 -18.48
N GLY A 265 -2.52 -22.23 -17.56
CA GLY A 265 -3.10 -20.90 -17.79
C GLY A 265 -2.20 -19.98 -18.64
N SER A 266 -0.88 -20.18 -18.63
CA SER A 266 0.07 -19.27 -19.29
C SER A 266 -0.19 -19.02 -20.79
N PRO A 267 -0.56 -20.02 -21.63
CA PRO A 267 -0.85 -19.76 -23.04
C PRO A 267 -2.12 -18.94 -23.23
N PHE A 268 -3.14 -19.20 -22.40
CA PHE A 268 -4.42 -18.49 -22.46
C PHE A 268 -4.23 -17.00 -22.20
N TYR A 269 -3.54 -16.64 -21.12
CA TYR A 269 -3.31 -15.23 -20.77
C TYR A 269 -2.35 -14.54 -21.73
N LEU A 270 -1.32 -15.23 -22.24
CA LEU A 270 -0.47 -14.66 -23.29
C LEU A 270 -1.28 -14.35 -24.55
N ASN A 271 -2.15 -15.27 -24.98
CA ASN A 271 -3.03 -15.04 -26.12
C ASN A 271 -4.02 -13.90 -25.86
N MET A 272 -4.59 -13.79 -24.65
CA MET A 272 -5.43 -12.67 -24.25
C MET A 272 -4.69 -11.32 -24.38
N LEU A 273 -3.43 -11.25 -23.94
CA LEU A 273 -2.62 -10.04 -24.09
C LEU A 273 -2.35 -9.72 -25.57
N LEU A 274 -2.05 -10.73 -26.39
CA LEU A 274 -1.84 -10.57 -27.83
C LEU A 274 -3.10 -10.06 -28.54
N ASP A 275 -4.26 -10.61 -28.19
CA ASP A 275 -5.56 -10.19 -28.73
C ASP A 275 -5.91 -8.75 -28.32
N ASN A 276 -5.32 -8.24 -27.24
CA ASN A 276 -5.42 -6.86 -26.78
C ASN A 276 -4.24 -5.97 -27.23
N GLY A 277 -3.47 -6.41 -28.23
CA GLY A 277 -2.45 -5.58 -28.89
C GLY A 277 -1.06 -5.61 -28.26
N LEU A 278 -0.75 -6.61 -27.41
CA LEU A 278 0.61 -6.83 -26.92
C LEU A 278 1.57 -7.00 -28.10
N LYS A 279 2.64 -6.20 -28.12
CA LYS A 279 3.74 -6.33 -29.08
C LYS A 279 4.89 -7.08 -28.42
N VAL A 280 5.23 -8.25 -28.96
CA VAL A 280 6.33 -9.10 -28.47
C VAL A 280 7.57 -8.83 -29.30
N ARG A 281 8.74 -8.73 -28.66
CA ARG A 281 10.04 -8.65 -29.35
C ARG A 281 10.46 -10.04 -29.76
N GLU A 282 11.07 -10.17 -30.94
CA GLU A 282 11.63 -11.43 -31.43
C GLU A 282 13.00 -11.71 -30.77
N SER A 283 13.03 -11.82 -29.44
CA SER A 283 14.26 -12.05 -28.67
C SER A 283 14.04 -13.04 -27.53
N LEU A 284 14.97 -13.98 -27.33
CA LEU A 284 14.99 -14.88 -26.19
C LEU A 284 15.81 -14.28 -25.06
N THR A 285 15.26 -14.22 -23.85
CA THR A 285 15.92 -13.59 -22.69
C THR A 285 17.02 -14.46 -22.08
N ARG A 286 17.14 -15.74 -22.49
CA ARG A 286 18.26 -16.62 -22.14
C ARG A 286 18.64 -17.50 -23.33
N PRO A 287 19.83 -17.30 -23.94
CA PRO A 287 20.39 -18.29 -24.86
C PRO A 287 20.57 -19.62 -24.11
N ARG A 288 20.38 -20.75 -24.81
CA ARG A 288 20.67 -22.07 -24.26
C ARG A 288 22.15 -22.09 -23.80
N TRP A 289 22.39 -22.59 -22.59
CA TRP A 289 23.73 -22.96 -22.12
C TRP A 289 24.14 -24.29 -22.75
#